data_AF-M7AP50-F1
#
_entry.id   AF-M7AP50-F1
#
_cell.length_a   1.000
_cell.length_b   1.000
_cell.length_c   1.000
_cell.angle_alpha   90.00
_cell.angle_beta   90.00
_cell.angle_gamma   90.00
#
_symmetry.space_group_name_H-M   'P 1'
#
loop_
_entity.id
_entity.type
_entity.pdbx_description
1 polymer ?
#
loop_
_entity_poly.entity_id
_entity_poly.type
_entity_poly.pdbx_seq_one_letter_code
_entity_poly.pdbx_strand_id
1 'polypeptide(L)' 'MPHYQTWEEFSRAAEKLYLADPMKVRVVLKYRHCDGNLCIKVTDDVVTRYCIATQQQLIALWQQTVQYN' A
#
# COMPACT_ATOMS: atom_id res chain seq x y z
N MET A 1 -14.27 6.66 -0.05
CA MET A 1 -13.42 5.48 -0.38
C MET A 1 -12.76 5.02 0.91
N PRO A 2 -12.90 3.75 1.33
CA PRO A 2 -12.37 3.28 2.61
C PRO A 2 -10.84 3.24 2.63
N HIS A 3 -10.25 3.80 3.68
CA HIS A 3 -8.81 3.88 3.94
C HIS A 3 -8.40 2.84 4.98
N TYR A 4 -7.28 2.14 4.76
CA TYR A 4 -6.72 1.22 5.76
C TYR A 4 -5.78 1.96 6.71
N GLN A 5 -5.97 1.78 8.02
CA GLN A 5 -5.14 2.43 9.04
C GLN A 5 -3.83 1.69 9.31
N THR A 6 -3.79 0.38 9.07
CA THR A 6 -2.62 -0.47 9.32
C THR A 6 -2.09 -1.06 8.01
N TRP A 7 -0.77 -1.29 7.98
CA TRP A 7 -0.12 -1.90 6.83
C TRP A 7 -0.55 -3.37 6.65
N GLU A 8 -0.69 -4.13 7.75
CA GLU A 8 -1.01 -5.56 7.65
C GLU A 8 -2.41 -5.86 7.10
N GLU A 9 -3.39 -5.00 7.36
CA GLU A 9 -4.73 -5.17 6.79
C GLU A 9 -4.75 -4.76 5.32
N PHE A 10 -4.03 -3.69 4.98
CA PHE A 10 -3.90 -3.22 3.61
C PHE A 10 -3.20 -4.28 2.74
N SER A 11 -2.05 -4.81 3.17
CA SER A 11 -1.27 -5.76 2.38
C SER A 11 -2.06 -7.03 2.09
N ARG A 12 -2.71 -7.62 3.10
CA ARG A 12 -3.57 -8.81 2.93
C ARG A 12 -4.73 -8.55 1.96
N ALA A 13 -5.39 -7.40 2.05
CA ALA A 13 -6.49 -7.05 1.15
C ALA A 13 -6.02 -6.80 -0.29
N ALA A 14 -4.86 -6.17 -0.45
CA ALA A 14 -4.24 -5.92 -1.75
C ALA A 14 -3.77 -7.21 -2.43
N GLU A 15 -3.11 -8.10 -1.70
CA GLU A 15 -2.69 -9.42 -2.18
C GLU A 15 -3.88 -10.26 -2.62
N LYS A 16 -4.94 -10.31 -1.81
CA LYS A 16 -6.17 -11.02 -2.18
C LYS A 16 -6.79 -10.49 -3.47
N LEU A 17 -6.75 -9.18 -3.69
CA LEU A 17 -7.26 -8.56 -4.92
C LEU A 17 -6.38 -8.94 -6.12
N TYR A 18 -5.05 -8.87 -5.96
CA TYR A 18 -4.10 -9.26 -7.00
C TYR A 18 -4.25 -10.73 -7.40
N LEU A 19 -4.39 -11.64 -6.44
CA LEU A 19 -4.55 -13.07 -6.69
C LEU A 19 -5.87 -13.43 -7.41
N ALA A 20 -6.89 -12.55 -7.36
CA ALA A 20 -8.16 -12.80 -8.02
C ALA A 20 -8.07 -12.67 -9.55
N ASP A 21 -7.41 -11.62 -10.04
CA ASP A 21 -7.17 -11.39 -11.47
C ASP A 21 -5.96 -10.44 -11.65
N PRO A 22 -4.73 -10.97 -11.76
CA PRO A 22 -3.52 -10.16 -11.88
C PRO A 22 -3.51 -9.22 -13.09
N MET A 23 -4.23 -9.56 -14.17
CA MET A 23 -4.23 -8.79 -15.41
C MET A 23 -5.07 -7.51 -15.33
N LYS A 24 -6.01 -7.45 -14.38
CA LYS A 24 -6.85 -6.25 -14.16
C LYS A 24 -6.34 -5.35 -13.07
N VAL A 25 -5.52 -5.89 -12.15
CA VAL A 25 -5.05 -5.15 -10.99
C VAL A 25 -3.92 -4.19 -11.35
N ARG A 26 -4.04 -2.96 -10.85
CA ARG A 26 -3.03 -1.91 -10.98
C ARG A 26 -2.63 -1.38 -9.62
N VAL A 27 -1.33 -1.23 -9.44
CA VAL A 27 -0.71 -0.66 -8.25
C VAL A 27 -0.18 0.73 -8.60
N VAL A 28 -0.59 1.74 -7.84
CA VAL A 28 -0.16 3.13 -8.02
C VAL A 28 0.48 3.61 -6.73
N LEU A 29 1.71 4.11 -6.82
CA LEU A 29 2.41 4.80 -5.73
C LEU A 29 2.47 6.29 -6.04
N LYS A 30 2.11 7.12 -5.06
CA LYS A 30 2.20 8.57 -5.14
C LYS A 30 2.95 9.09 -3.92
N TYR A 31 4.19 9.51 -4.12
CA TYR A 31 4.96 10.20 -3.09
C TYR A 31 4.74 11.70 -3.16
N ARG A 32 4.56 12.34 -2.01
CA ARG A 32 4.49 13.79 -1.91
C ARG A 32 5.43 14.29 -0.83
N HIS A 33 6.53 14.88 -1.27
CA HIS A 33 7.59 15.34 -0.39
C HIS A 33 7.13 16.44 0.59
N CYS A 34 6.40 17.45 0.11
CA CYS A 34 5.91 18.56 0.95
C CYS A 34 5.02 18.10 2.12
N ASP A 35 4.28 17.00 1.94
CA ASP A 35 3.37 16.47 2.95
C ASP A 35 4.02 15.30 3.73
N GLY A 36 5.27 14.92 3.40
CA GLY A 36 6.00 13.84 4.06
C GLY A 36 5.33 12.47 3.97
N ASN A 37 4.54 12.22 2.93
CA ASN A 37 3.71 11.02 2.82
C ASN A 37 3.87 10.26 1.50
N LEU A 38 3.59 8.96 1.56
CA LEU A 38 3.46 8.06 0.44
C LEU A 38 2.06 7.46 0.45
N CYS A 39 1.33 7.63 -0.64
CA CYS A 39 0.04 6.97 -0.85
C CYS A 39 0.23 5.77 -1.78
N ILE A 40 -0.30 4.61 -1.36
CA ILE A 40 -0.28 3.38 -2.15
C ILE A 40 -1.73 3.00 -2.43
N LYS A 41 -2.04 2.74 -3.70
CA LYS A 41 -3.38 2.36 -4.16
C LYS A 41 -3.32 1.10 -5.01
N VAL A 42 -4.20 0.14 -4.74
CA VAL A 42 -4.38 -1.09 -5.51
C VAL A 42 -5.83 -1.19 -5.95
N THR A 43 -6.07 -1.41 -7.24
CA THR A 43 -7.43 -1.44 -7.80
C THR A 43 -7.53 -2.29 -9.07
N ASP A 44 -8.70 -2.88 -9.30
CA ASP A 44 -9.11 -3.62 -10.49
C ASP A 44 -10.22 -2.88 -11.28
N ASP A 45 -10.33 -1.55 -11.12
CA ASP A 45 -11.42 -0.68 -11.60
C ASP A 45 -12.79 -0.86 -10.94
N VAL A 46 -12.99 -1.91 -10.14
CA VAL A 46 -14.25 -2.16 -9.42
C VAL A 46 -14.08 -1.82 -7.94
N VAL A 47 -13.01 -2.33 -7.35
CA VAL A 47 -12.66 -2.15 -5.95
C VAL A 47 -11.36 -1.36 -5.86
N THR A 48 -11.32 -0.39 -4.96
CA THR A 48 -10.10 0.35 -4.64
C THR A 48 -9.72 0.13 -3.19
N ARG A 49 -8.44 -0.17 -2.96
CA ARG A 49 -7.78 -0.27 -1.66
C ARG A 49 -6.68 0.77 -1.64
N TYR A 50 -6.60 1.58 -0.58
CA TYR A 50 -5.48 2.51 -0.42
C TYR A 50 -5.08 2.68 1.04
N CYS A 51 -3.79 2.94 1.25
CA CYS A 51 -3.20 3.31 2.52
C CYS A 51 -2.26 4.52 2.31
N ILE A 52 -2.09 5.31 3.36
CA ILE A 52 -1.15 6.41 3.39
C ILE A 52 -0.13 6.11 4.48
N ALA A 53 1.14 6.06 4.09
CA ALA A 53 2.26 5.89 5.01
C ALA A 53 2.99 7.23 5.18
N THR A 54 3.26 7.59 6.42
CA THR A 54 4.17 8.68 6.78
C THR A 54 5.61 8.25 6.56
N GLN A 55 6.51 9.23 6.42
CA GLN A 55 7.96 8.95 6.35
C GLN A 55 8.46 8.06 7.50
N GLN A 56 7.94 8.24 8.72
CA GLN A 56 8.37 7.45 9.88
C GLN A 56 7.91 5.98 9.79
N GLN A 57 6.70 5.74 9.29
CA GLN A 57 6.20 4.37 9.05
C GLN A 57 6.98 3.69 7.92
N LEU A 58 7.35 4.41 6.87
CA LEU A 58 8.18 3.87 5.78
C LEU A 58 9.57 3.47 6.27
N ILE A 59 10.20 4.29 7.12
CA ILE A 59 11.49 3.96 7.74
C ILE A 59 11.37 2.70 8.60
N ALA A 60 10.31 2.58 9.40
CA ALA A 60 10.08 1.40 10.23
C ALA A 60 9.90 0.12 9.37
N LEU A 61 9.12 0.20 8.28
CA LEU A 61 8.94 -0.91 7.33
C LEU A 61 10.28 -1.33 6.68
N TRP A 62 11.11 -0.35 6.30
CA TRP A 62 12.43 -0.61 5.74
C TRP A 62 13.36 -1.29 6.74
N GLN A 63 13.37 -0.84 8.00
CA GLN A 63 14.16 -1.49 9.06
C GLN A 63 13.74 -2.94 9.27
N GLN A 64 12.43 -3.23 9.31
CA GLN A 64 11.93 -4.60 9.40
C GLN A 64 12.37 -5.44 8.20
N THR A 65 12.24 -4.92 6.99
CA THR A 65 12.59 -5.68 5.77
C THR A 65 14.09 -5.98 5.68
N VAL A 66 14.95 -5.04 6.10
CA VAL A 66 16.42 -5.18 6.06
C VAL A 66 16.95 -6.10 7.16
N GLN A 67 16.28 -6.19 8.32
CA GLN A 67 16.68 -7.12 9.40
C GLN A 67 16.33 -8.59 9.10
N TYR A 68 15.47 -8.85 8.11
CA TYR A 68 15.03 -10.19 7.70
C TYR A 68 15.72 -10.72 6.42
N ASN A 69 16.72 -10.01 5.89
CA ASN A 69 17.60 -10.44 4.79
C ASN A 69 19.04 -10.56 5.27
#